data_AF-A0A963Q224-F1
#
_entry.id   AF-A0A963Q224-F1
#
_cell.length_a   1.000
_cell.length_b   1.000
_cell.length_c   1.000
_cell.angle_alpha   90.00
_cell.angle_beta   90.00
_cell.angle_gamma   90.00
#
_symmetry.space_group_name_H-M   'P 1'
#
loop_
_entity.id
_entity.type
_entity.pdbx_description
1 polymer ?
#
loop_
_entity_poly.entity_id
_entity_poly.type
_entity_poly.pdbx_seq_one_letter_code
_entity_poly.pdbx_strand_id
1 'polypeptide(L)'
;MIVRPRPNWLRLLFVWRGSILRKVLPQLVAVLVLALVVTVVHGQVLRWKVPLNFVPFSLIGLTLAIFLGFRNGTSYSRWWEARVLWGSLLIECRAAVRHALTLVDGDQAQASVLARRLIALGHALRHQLRG
;
A
#
# COMPACT_ATOMS: atom_id res chain seq x y z
N MET A 1 11.72 -12.88 -5.68
CA MET A 1 10.66 -11.88 -5.90
C MET A 1 9.60 -12.55 -6.74
N ILE A 2 8.40 -12.80 -6.19
CA ILE A 2 7.33 -13.41 -6.98
C ILE A 2 6.81 -12.31 -7.92
N VAL A 3 7.36 -12.28 -9.13
CA VAL A 3 6.84 -11.46 -10.22
C VAL A 3 5.57 -12.16 -10.68
N ARG A 4 4.40 -11.71 -10.18
CA ARG A 4 3.13 -12.20 -10.71
C ARG A 4 2.97 -11.63 -12.12
N PRO A 5 2.56 -12.44 -13.12
CA PRO A 5 2.15 -11.89 -14.40
C PRO A 5 1.05 -10.85 -14.15
N ARG A 6 1.20 -9.64 -14.71
CA ARG A 6 0.21 -8.58 -14.53
C ARG A 6 -1.09 -9.05 -15.21
N PRO A 7 -2.22 -9.17 -14.48
CA PRO A 7 -3.49 -9.44 -15.13
C PRO A 7 -3.86 -8.25 -16.03
N ASN A 8 -4.61 -8.52 -17.11
CA ASN A 8 -5.15 -7.47 -17.98
C ASN A 8 -5.90 -6.42 -17.15
N TRP A 9 -5.81 -5.14 -17.52
CA TRP A 9 -6.42 -4.03 -16.80
C TRP A 9 -7.92 -4.22 -16.52
N LEU A 10 -8.64 -4.83 -17.47
CA LEU A 10 -10.05 -5.21 -17.31
C LEU A 10 -10.27 -6.21 -16.18
N ARG A 11 -9.45 -7.26 -16.08
CA ARG A 11 -9.55 -8.25 -15.00
C ARG A 11 -9.27 -7.60 -13.65
N LEU A 12 -8.40 -6.60 -13.61
CA LEU A 12 -8.05 -5.85 -12.40
C LEU A 12 -9.26 -5.12 -11.80
N LEU A 13 -10.16 -4.60 -12.65
CA LEU A 13 -11.38 -3.90 -12.24
C LEU A 13 -12.35 -4.82 -11.47
N PHE A 14 -12.39 -6.11 -11.81
CA PHE A 14 -13.27 -7.10 -11.21
C PHE A 14 -12.62 -7.91 -10.07
N VAL A 15 -11.40 -7.56 -9.64
CA VAL A 15 -10.77 -8.21 -8.50
C VAL A 15 -11.45 -7.76 -7.20
N TRP A 16 -12.18 -8.68 -6.57
CA TRP A 16 -12.89 -8.40 -5.32
C TRP A 16 -12.09 -8.73 -4.05
N ARG A 17 -11.12 -9.65 -4.13
CA ARG A 17 -10.27 -10.05 -2.99
C ARG A 17 -8.99 -9.22 -2.98
N GLY A 18 -8.75 -8.49 -1.89
CA GLY A 18 -7.58 -7.60 -1.75
C GLY A 18 -7.74 -6.22 -2.40
N SER A 19 -8.91 -5.91 -2.96
CA SER A 19 -9.21 -4.58 -3.51
C SER A 19 -9.68 -3.60 -2.43
N ILE A 20 -9.35 -2.33 -2.64
CA ILE A 20 -9.82 -1.19 -1.82
C ILE A 20 -11.32 -0.94 -2.06
N LEU A 21 -11.89 -1.49 -3.15
CA LEU A 21 -13.28 -1.30 -3.53
C LEU A 21 -14.26 -1.57 -2.39
N ARG A 22 -14.09 -2.67 -1.62
CA ARG A 22 -14.96 -2.97 -0.47
C ARG A 22 -14.97 -1.87 0.60
N LYS A 23 -13.87 -1.14 0.76
CA LYS A 23 -13.74 -0.06 1.74
C LYS A 23 -14.40 1.24 1.26
N VAL A 24 -14.33 1.52 -0.04
CA VAL A 24 -14.81 2.78 -0.63
C VAL A 24 -16.25 2.66 -1.17
N LEU A 25 -16.72 1.43 -1.44
CA LEU A 25 -18.07 1.15 -1.92
C LEU A 25 -19.19 1.80 -1.08
N PRO A 26 -19.23 1.71 0.27
CA PRO A 26 -20.30 2.36 1.03
C PRO A 26 -20.31 3.88 0.86
N GLN A 27 -19.13 4.51 0.74
CA GLN A 27 -19.01 5.95 0.50
C GLN A 27 -19.51 6.32 -0.90
N LEU A 28 -19.16 5.53 -1.91
CA LEU A 28 -19.65 5.72 -3.29
C LEU A 28 -21.17 5.59 -3.38
N VAL A 29 -21.75 4.58 -2.72
CA VAL A 29 -23.20 4.38 -2.69
C VAL A 29 -23.89 5.54 -1.98
N ALA A 30 -23.36 6.02 -0.84
CA ALA A 30 -23.91 7.18 -0.15
C ALA A 30 -23.92 8.44 -1.02
N VAL A 31 -22.81 8.73 -1.71
CA VAL A 31 -22.71 9.88 -2.63
C VAL A 31 -23.66 9.71 -3.82
N LEU A 32 -23.78 8.50 -4.37
CA LEU A 32 -24.72 8.22 -5.47
C LEU A 32 -26.17 8.44 -5.05
N VAL A 33 -26.58 7.93 -3.89
CA VAL A 33 -27.94 8.13 -3.36
C VAL A 33 -28.21 9.62 -3.14
N LEU A 34 -27.26 10.35 -2.55
CA LEU A 34 -27.38 11.81 -2.37
C LEU A 34 -27.56 12.51 -3.73
N ALA A 35 -26.76 12.17 -4.73
CA ALA A 35 -26.84 12.76 -6.07
C ALA A 35 -28.20 12.48 -6.75
N LEU A 36 -28.73 11.26 -6.59
CA LEU A 36 -30.06 10.89 -7.09
C LEU A 36 -31.16 11.71 -6.40
N VAL A 37 -31.11 11.83 -5.07
CA VAL A 37 -32.07 12.63 -4.30
C VAL A 37 -32.07 14.09 -4.75
N VAL A 38 -30.88 14.71 -4.85
CA VAL A 38 -30.76 16.11 -5.29
C VAL A 38 -31.31 16.31 -6.70
N THR A 39 -31.04 15.36 -7.61
CA THR A 39 -31.53 15.41 -9.00
C THR A 39 -33.05 15.27 -9.08
N VAL A 40 -33.63 14.31 -8.36
CA VAL A 40 -35.09 14.07 -8.34
C VAL A 40 -35.84 15.25 -7.71
N VAL A 41 -35.30 15.81 -6.63
CA VAL A 41 -35.88 16.95 -5.91
C VAL A 41 -35.62 18.28 -6.63
N HIS A 42 -34.85 18.28 -7.73
CA HIS A 42 -34.51 19.46 -8.52
C HIS A 42 -33.87 20.60 -7.68
N GLY A 43 -33.21 20.24 -6.57
CA GLY A 43 -32.67 21.20 -5.61
C GLY A 43 -33.71 22.01 -4.83
N GLN A 44 -34.98 21.60 -4.82
CA GLN A 44 -36.04 22.24 -4.05
C GLN A 44 -36.17 21.62 -2.65
N VAL A 45 -35.65 22.30 -1.63
CA VAL A 45 -35.79 21.87 -0.24
C VAL A 45 -36.92 22.67 0.40
N LEU A 46 -37.97 22.01 0.89
CA LEU A 46 -39.13 22.67 1.51
C LEU A 46 -39.72 23.83 0.67
N ARG A 47 -39.81 23.67 -0.67
CA ARG A 47 -40.26 24.70 -1.64
C ARG A 47 -39.30 25.89 -1.84
N TRP A 48 -38.13 25.89 -1.21
CA TRP A 48 -37.05 26.85 -1.46
C TRP A 48 -35.99 26.25 -2.39
N LYS A 49 -35.64 26.98 -3.45
CA LYS A 49 -34.58 26.56 -4.38
C LYS A 49 -33.22 26.93 -3.77
N VAL A 50 -32.42 25.94 -3.42
CA VAL A 50 -31.07 26.16 -2.90
C VAL A 50 -30.11 26.31 -4.09
N PRO A 51 -29.45 27.48 -4.26
CA PRO A 51 -28.47 27.64 -5.33
C PRO A 51 -27.19 26.86 -4.99
N LEU A 52 -27.00 25.71 -5.63
CA LEU A 52 -25.78 24.93 -5.52
C LEU A 52 -24.71 25.51 -6.47
N ASN A 53 -23.82 26.35 -5.93
CA ASN A 53 -22.67 26.86 -6.67
C ASN A 53 -21.49 25.88 -6.54
N PHE A 54 -20.85 25.53 -7.66
CA PHE A 54 -19.72 24.59 -7.71
C PHE A 54 -18.39 25.21 -7.26
N VAL A 55 -18.26 26.54 -7.29
CA VAL A 55 -17.02 27.28 -6.98
C VAL A 55 -16.37 26.88 -5.63
N PRO A 56 -17.09 26.85 -4.49
CA PRO A 56 -16.48 26.43 -3.22
C PRO A 56 -15.98 24.97 -3.26
N PHE A 57 -16.66 24.09 -3.98
CA PHE A 57 -16.25 22.68 -4.12
C PHE A 57 -15.00 22.52 -4.97
N SER A 58 -14.82 23.35 -6.01
CA SER A 58 -13.59 23.35 -6.82
C SER A 58 -12.36 23.75 -5.99
N LEU A 59 -12.50 24.77 -5.13
CA LEU A 59 -11.41 25.20 -4.24
C LEU A 59 -11.04 24.09 -3.25
N ILE A 60 -12.03 23.50 -2.58
CA ILE A 60 -11.81 22.40 -1.64
C ILE A 60 -11.20 21.19 -2.35
N GLY A 61 -11.70 20.86 -3.55
CA GLY A 61 -11.22 19.75 -4.36
C GLY A 61 -9.75 19.90 -4.77
N LEU A 62 -9.35 21.10 -5.19
CA LEU A 62 -7.95 21.40 -5.52
C LEU A 62 -7.04 21.22 -4.30
N THR A 63 -7.41 21.80 -3.17
CA THR A 63 -6.64 21.68 -1.92
C THR A 63 -6.52 20.23 -1.48
N LEU A 64 -7.62 19.46 -1.53
CA LEU A 64 -7.61 18.03 -1.18
C LEU A 64 -6.72 17.22 -2.13
N ALA A 65 -6.75 17.49 -3.44
CA ALA A 65 -5.93 16.81 -4.42
C ALA A 65 -4.43 17.02 -4.16
N ILE A 66 -4.02 18.25 -3.84
CA ILE A 66 -2.63 18.58 -3.49
C ILE A 66 -2.19 17.82 -2.24
N PHE A 67 -2.98 17.86 -1.16
CA PHE A 67 -2.64 17.14 0.06
C PHE A 67 -2.60 15.63 -0.13
N LEU A 68 -3.49 15.08 -0.95
CA LEU A 68 -3.47 13.66 -1.30
C LEU A 68 -2.20 13.29 -2.08
N GLY A 69 -1.72 14.17 -2.97
CA GLY A 69 -0.45 14.00 -3.66
C GLY A 69 0.73 13.87 -2.70
N PHE A 70 0.88 14.81 -1.76
CA PHE A 70 1.93 14.75 -0.74
C PHE A 70 1.83 13.52 0.18
N ARG A 71 0.60 13.20 0.61
CA ARG A 71 0.34 12.01 1.46
C ARG A 71 0.66 10.71 0.73
N ASN A 72 0.32 10.60 -0.55
CA ASN A 72 0.62 9.43 -1.34
C ASN A 72 2.11 9.29 -1.60
N GLY A 73 2.80 10.40 -1.87
CA GLY A 73 4.26 10.41 -2.06
C GLY A 73 5.00 9.89 -0.81
N THR A 74 4.66 10.41 0.36
CA THR A 74 5.25 9.98 1.65
C THR A 74 4.87 8.55 2.04
N SER A 75 3.63 8.14 1.77
CA SER A 75 3.21 6.75 2.01
C SER A 75 3.94 5.76 1.09
N TYR A 76 4.14 6.15 -0.17
CA TYR A 76 4.88 5.36 -1.15
C TYR A 76 6.36 5.26 -0.79
N SER A 77 7.00 6.37 -0.41
CA SER A 77 8.42 6.35 -0.01
C SER A 77 8.65 5.45 1.20
N ARG A 78 7.78 5.52 2.22
CA ARG A 78 7.83 4.62 3.39
C ARG A 78 7.64 3.15 3.02
N TRP A 79 6.70 2.84 2.11
CA TRP A 79 6.51 1.48 1.63
C TRP A 79 7.75 0.97 0.86
N TRP A 80 8.33 1.83 0.02
CA TRP A 80 9.53 1.52 -0.74
C TRP A 80 10.75 1.32 0.14
N GLU A 81 10.95 2.20 1.13
CA GLU A 81 12.03 2.10 2.12
C GLU A 81 11.99 0.77 2.86
N ALA A 82 10.82 0.36 3.36
CA ALA A 82 10.66 -0.96 3.99
C ALA A 82 11.08 -2.10 3.04
N ARG A 83 10.72 -2.02 1.76
CA ARG A 83 11.10 -3.02 0.75
C ARG A 83 12.61 -3.05 0.52
N VAL A 84 13.27 -1.89 0.49
CA VAL A 84 14.71 -1.72 0.35
C VAL A 84 15.44 -2.32 1.55
N LEU A 85 15.00 -2.03 2.78
CA LEU A 85 15.59 -2.58 4.01
C LEU A 85 15.52 -4.11 4.07
N TRP A 86 14.40 -4.71 3.66
CA TRP A 86 14.32 -6.18 3.53
C TRP A 86 15.23 -6.74 2.43
N GLY A 87 15.48 -5.94 1.38
CA GLY A 87 16.43 -6.28 0.32
C GLY A 87 17.87 -6.24 0.80
N SER A 88 18.27 -5.18 1.53
CA SER A 88 19.61 -5.06 2.09
C SER A 88 19.88 -6.17 3.10
N LEU A 89 18.94 -6.48 4.00
CA LEU A 89 19.06 -7.60 4.94
C LEU A 89 19.40 -8.92 4.23
N LEU A 90 18.75 -9.23 3.11
CA LEU A 90 19.04 -10.43 2.33
C LEU A 90 20.46 -10.41 1.73
N ILE A 91 20.89 -9.25 1.22
CA ILE A 91 22.22 -9.08 0.64
C ILE A 91 23.30 -9.25 1.73
N GLU A 92 23.13 -8.59 2.87
CA GLU A 92 24.06 -8.68 4.00
C GLU A 92 24.15 -10.10 4.57
N CYS A 93 23.01 -10.79 4.74
CA CYS A 93 23.02 -12.19 5.18
C CYS A 93 23.80 -13.10 4.21
N ARG A 94 23.67 -12.88 2.89
CA ARG A 94 24.42 -13.64 1.88
C ARG A 94 25.90 -13.29 1.88
N ALA A 95 26.25 -12.01 2.07
CA ALA A 95 27.63 -11.57 2.20
C ALA A 95 28.28 -12.20 3.44
N ALA A 96 27.61 -12.15 4.61
CA ALA A 96 28.09 -12.73 5.85
C ALA A 96 28.39 -14.24 5.73
N VAL A 97 27.47 -15.02 5.14
CA VAL A 97 27.70 -16.45 4.92
C VAL A 97 28.86 -16.69 3.93
N ARG A 98 28.96 -15.88 2.87
CA ARG A 98 30.07 -15.98 1.92
C ARG A 98 31.41 -15.71 2.60
N HIS A 99 31.50 -14.65 3.40
CA HIS A 99 32.70 -14.31 4.17
C HIS A 99 33.07 -15.42 5.15
N ALA A 100 32.09 -16.01 5.85
CA ALA A 100 32.33 -17.14 6.73
C ALA A 100 32.86 -18.39 5.99
N LEU A 101 32.52 -18.57 4.72
CA LEU A 101 33.01 -19.68 3.89
C LEU A 101 34.39 -19.41 3.26
N THR A 102 34.74 -18.14 3.00
CA THR A 102 35.92 -17.78 2.21
C THR A 102 37.06 -17.16 3.01
N LEU A 103 36.77 -16.50 4.14
CA LEU A 103 37.76 -15.72 4.92
C LEU A 103 38.13 -16.36 6.25
N VAL A 104 37.25 -17.20 6.81
CA VAL A 104 37.55 -18.00 8.00
C VAL A 104 38.03 -19.35 7.50
N ASP A 105 39.14 -19.85 8.04
CA ASP A 105 39.71 -21.15 7.67
C ASP A 105 38.70 -22.28 7.86
N GLY A 106 37.93 -22.52 6.80
CA GLY A 106 37.39 -23.82 6.38
C GLY A 106 36.37 -24.53 7.25
N ASP A 107 35.98 -24.03 8.44
CA ASP A 107 34.99 -24.75 9.24
C ASP A 107 33.57 -24.56 8.69
N GLN A 108 33.23 -25.37 7.69
CA GLN A 108 31.88 -25.46 7.10
C GLN A 108 30.80 -25.65 8.17
N ALA A 109 31.11 -26.28 9.31
CA ALA A 109 30.15 -26.43 10.40
C ALA A 109 29.77 -25.07 10.98
N GLN A 110 30.73 -24.16 11.22
CA GLN A 110 30.47 -22.82 11.74
C GLN A 110 29.70 -21.95 10.74
N ALA A 111 30.04 -21.99 9.47
CA ALA A 111 29.30 -21.27 8.42
C ALA A 111 27.84 -21.76 8.34
N SER A 112 27.60 -23.06 8.50
CA SER A 112 26.25 -23.64 8.52
C SER A 112 25.44 -23.20 9.75
N VAL A 113 26.09 -23.00 10.91
CA VAL A 113 25.44 -22.49 12.13
C VAL A 113 25.08 -21.02 11.96
N LEU A 114 25.98 -20.21 11.41
CA LEU A 114 25.71 -18.80 11.08
C LEU A 114 24.52 -18.68 10.12
N ALA A 115 24.50 -19.47 9.05
CA ALA A 115 23.40 -19.47 8.09
C ALA A 115 22.05 -19.78 8.76
N ARG A 116 22.01 -20.79 9.65
CA ARG A 116 20.81 -21.14 10.43
C ARG A 116 20.35 -20.00 11.34
N ARG A 117 21.28 -19.30 12.00
CA ARG A 117 20.97 -18.13 12.83
C ARG A 117 20.43 -16.95 12.02
N LEU A 118 20.98 -16.69 10.83
CA LEU A 118 20.49 -15.62 9.94
C LEU A 118 19.10 -15.93 9.37
N ILE A 119 18.81 -17.21 9.08
CA ILE A 119 17.46 -17.66 8.72
C ILE A 119 16.51 -17.42 9.90
N ALA A 120 16.89 -17.84 11.11
CA ALA A 120 16.10 -17.62 12.32
C ALA A 120 15.84 -16.12 12.56
N LEU A 121 16.84 -15.25 12.35
CA LEU A 121 16.69 -13.79 12.41
C LEU A 121 15.63 -13.29 11.42
N GLY A 122 15.67 -13.74 10.17
CA GLY A 122 14.67 -13.36 9.16
C GLY A 122 13.25 -13.75 9.55
N HIS A 123 13.08 -14.93 10.15
CA HIS A 123 11.80 -15.37 10.70
C HIS A 123 11.39 -14.57 11.93
N ALA A 124 12.28 -14.37 12.89
CA ALA A 124 12.05 -13.61 14.12
C ALA A 124 11.62 -12.17 13.80
N LEU A 125 12.32 -11.49 12.89
CA LEU A 125 11.99 -10.13 12.45
C LEU A 125 10.61 -10.07 11.77
N ARG A 126 10.28 -11.08 10.94
CA ARG A 126 8.96 -11.18 10.32
C ARG A 126 7.85 -11.33 11.37
N HIS A 127 8.07 -12.12 12.42
CA HIS A 127 7.10 -12.29 13.50
C HIS A 127 6.96 -11.01 14.32
N GLN A 128 8.08 -10.40 14.72
CA GLN A 128 8.10 -9.13 15.45
C GLN A 128 7.33 -8.01 14.72
N LEU A 129 7.46 -7.91 13.40
CA LEU A 129 6.79 -6.87 12.61
C LEU A 129 5.30 -7.16 12.33
N ARG A 130 4.82 -8.37 12.64
CA ARG A 130 3.42 -8.76 12.42
C ARG A 130 2.54 -8.68 13.66
N GLY A 131 3.15 -8.54 14.85
CA GLY A 131 2.44 -8.70 16.12
C GLY A 131 2.24 -10.17 16.41
#